data_AF-A0A661XTK4-F1
#
_entry.id   AF-A0A661XTK4-F1
#
_cell.length_a   1.000
_cell.length_b   1.000
_cell.length_c   1.000
_cell.angle_alpha   90.00
_cell.angle_beta   90.00
_cell.angle_gamma   90.00
#
_symmetry.space_group_name_H-M   'P 1'
#
loop_
_entity.id
_entity.type
_entity.pdbx_description
1 polymer ?
#
loop_
_entity_poly.entity_id
_entity_poly.type
_entity_poly.pdbx_seq_one_letter_code
_entity_poly.pdbx_strand_id
1 'polypeptide(L)'
;MNQNPKPDETELRKFALLSGFIVVLLFGILIPWIFEIKAPLWLWVIALCFILWGAILPMSLERIYLLWIKIGIILSKITTLIVLGLFFYLVLFPVGIIMRFTGHVLMRKKHNNTESYRIISDHYPKEDMERPF
;
A
#
# COMPACT_ATOMS: atom_id res chain seq x y z
N MET A 1 -19.30 -8.56 -11.76
CA MET A 1 -19.11 -7.26 -11.08
C MET A 1 -19.29 -6.18 -12.12
N ASN A 2 -20.45 -5.52 -12.11
CA ASN A 2 -20.82 -4.53 -13.12
C ASN A 2 -19.94 -3.28 -12.95
N GLN A 3 -18.96 -3.11 -13.83
CA GLN A 3 -18.17 -1.87 -13.88
C GLN A 3 -18.99 -0.83 -14.63
N ASN A 4 -19.69 0.03 -13.91
CA ASN A 4 -20.15 1.29 -14.47
C ASN A 4 -18.90 2.15 -14.72
N PRO A 5 -18.63 2.59 -15.95
CA PRO A 5 -17.50 3.47 -16.27
C PRO A 5 -17.70 4.91 -15.77
N LYS A 6 -18.80 5.17 -15.04
CA LYS A 6 -19.16 6.47 -14.48
C LYS A 6 -19.17 6.36 -12.96
N PRO A 7 -18.46 7.26 -12.25
CA PRO A 7 -18.43 7.26 -10.80
C PRO A 7 -19.84 7.45 -10.24
N ASP A 8 -20.14 6.73 -9.15
CA ASP A 8 -21.43 6.87 -8.46
C ASP A 8 -21.54 8.26 -7.82
N GLU A 9 -22.74 8.86 -7.82
CA GLU A 9 -22.94 10.21 -7.26
C GLU A 9 -22.55 10.28 -5.78
N THR A 10 -22.72 9.18 -5.06
CA THR A 10 -22.33 9.05 -3.65
C THR A 10 -20.81 9.13 -3.46
N GLU A 11 -20.03 8.54 -4.38
CA GLU A 11 -18.56 8.57 -4.33
C GLU A 11 -18.02 9.97 -4.60
N LEU A 12 -18.60 10.66 -5.59
CA LEU A 12 -18.27 12.07 -5.89
C LEU A 12 -18.55 12.98 -4.70
N ARG A 13 -19.69 12.82 -4.02
CA ARG A 13 -20.06 13.59 -2.82
C ARG A 13 -19.11 13.33 -1.64
N LYS A 14 -18.77 12.07 -1.38
CA LYS A 14 -17.80 11.70 -0.33
C LYS A 14 -16.41 12.29 -0.62
N PHE A 15 -15.96 12.23 -1.87
CA PHE A 15 -14.70 12.83 -2.29
C PHE A 15 -14.69 14.35 -2.10
N ALA A 16 -15.76 15.05 -2.48
CA ALA A 16 -15.89 16.49 -2.30
C ALA A 16 -15.89 16.88 -0.81
N LEU A 17 -16.61 16.13 0.04
CA LEU A 17 -16.63 16.37 1.49
C LEU A 17 -15.26 16.12 2.15
N LEU A 18 -14.61 14.99 1.82
CA LEU A 18 -13.30 14.65 2.37
C LEU A 18 -12.21 15.63 1.92
N SER A 19 -12.19 15.99 0.64
CA SER A 19 -11.21 16.95 0.12
C SER A 19 -11.46 18.36 0.67
N GLY A 20 -12.71 18.81 0.75
CA GLY A 20 -13.07 20.07 1.42
C GLY A 20 -12.63 20.10 2.88
N PHE A 21 -12.88 19.02 3.63
CA PHE A 21 -12.44 18.91 5.02
C PHE A 21 -10.92 18.96 5.15
N ILE A 22 -10.17 18.23 4.32
CA ILE A 22 -8.70 18.24 4.32
C ILE A 22 -8.16 19.64 4.03
N VAL A 23 -8.78 20.37 3.09
CA VAL A 23 -8.36 21.73 2.70
C VAL A 23 -8.61 22.70 3.85
N VAL A 24 -9.78 22.65 4.49
CA VAL A 24 -10.09 23.49 5.66
C VAL A 24 -9.13 23.18 6.81
N LEU A 25 -8.85 21.90 7.07
CA LEU A 25 -7.97 21.50 8.17
C LEU A 25 -6.52 21.92 7.91
N LEU A 26 -5.99 21.70 6.70
CA LEU A 26 -4.61 22.08 6.36
C LEU A 26 -4.44 23.59 6.24
N PHE A 27 -5.26 24.27 5.44
CA PHE A 27 -5.09 25.69 5.13
C PHE A 27 -5.74 26.62 6.15
N GLY A 28 -6.82 26.18 6.80
CA GLY A 28 -7.55 26.98 7.79
C GLY A 28 -7.01 26.84 9.22
N ILE A 29 -6.44 25.68 9.57
CA ILE A 29 -6.01 25.39 10.96
C ILE A 29 -4.52 25.07 11.03
N LEU A 30 -4.04 24.07 10.29
CA LEU A 30 -2.69 23.53 10.49
C LEU A 30 -1.59 24.51 10.04
N ILE A 31 -1.73 25.13 8.86
CA ILE A 31 -0.75 26.10 8.32
C ILE A 31 -0.68 27.37 9.19
N PRO A 32 -1.79 28.02 9.56
CA PRO A 32 -1.76 29.17 10.46
C PRO A 32 -1.14 28.85 11.83
N TRP A 33 -1.40 27.64 12.34
CA TRP A 33 -0.81 27.17 13.59
C TRP A 33 0.71 26.96 13.48
N ILE A 34 1.18 26.30 12.42
CA ILE A 34 2.60 25.94 12.29
C ILE A 34 3.49 27.15 11.96
N PHE A 35 2.97 28.15 11.24
CA PHE A 35 3.75 29.30 10.78
C PHE A 35 3.57 30.56 11.63
N GLU A 36 2.67 30.59 12.62
CA GLU A 36 2.33 31.78 13.42
C GLU A 36 1.99 33.05 12.59
N ILE A 37 1.60 32.87 11.33
CA ILE A 37 1.19 33.95 10.44
C ILE A 37 -0.30 34.18 10.63
N LYS A 38 -0.74 35.45 10.81
CA LYS A 38 -2.16 35.82 10.68
C LYS A 38 -2.65 35.38 9.31
N ALA A 39 -3.45 34.33 9.26
CA ALA A 39 -3.95 33.76 8.02
C ALA A 39 -4.53 34.88 7.12
N PRO A 40 -3.87 35.24 6.01
CA PRO A 40 -4.40 36.28 5.14
C PRO A 40 -5.79 35.87 4.64
N LEU A 41 -6.75 36.80 4.71
CA LEU A 41 -8.15 36.57 4.30
C LEU A 41 -8.27 35.98 2.88
N TRP A 42 -7.27 36.23 2.02
CA TRP A 42 -7.24 35.67 0.68
C TRP A 42 -7.07 34.14 0.65
N LEU A 43 -6.41 33.52 1.63
CA LEU A 43 -6.35 32.06 1.77
C LEU A 43 -7.73 31.46 2.07
N TRP A 44 -8.53 32.16 2.89
CA TRP A 44 -9.92 31.77 3.14
C TRP A 44 -10.78 31.89 1.90
N VAL A 45 -10.60 32.95 1.09
CA VAL A 45 -11.30 33.12 -0.18
C VAL A 45 -10.90 32.03 -1.19
N ILE A 46 -9.63 31.65 -1.26
CA ILE A 46 -9.14 30.57 -2.12
C ILE A 46 -9.72 29.22 -1.68
N ALA A 47 -9.69 28.93 -0.38
CA ALA A 47 -10.29 27.71 0.18
C ALA A 47 -11.81 27.66 -0.07
N LEU A 48 -12.51 28.77 0.16
CA LEU A 48 -13.96 28.88 -0.06
C LEU A 48 -14.31 28.76 -1.55
N CYS A 49 -13.54 29.38 -2.44
CA CYS A 49 -13.69 29.21 -3.89
C CYS A 49 -13.49 27.75 -4.31
N PHE A 50 -12.49 27.05 -3.77
CA PHE A 50 -12.27 25.63 -4.06
C PHE A 50 -13.42 24.74 -3.56
N ILE A 51 -13.94 25.02 -2.37
CA ILE A 51 -15.08 24.30 -1.78
C ILE A 51 -16.36 24.55 -2.58
N LEU A 52 -16.65 25.81 -2.92
CA LEU A 52 -17.81 26.19 -3.73
C LEU A 52 -17.71 25.60 -5.14
N TRP A 53 -16.54 25.63 -5.76
CA TRP A 53 -16.31 24.98 -7.06
C TRP A 53 -16.50 23.46 -6.97
N GLY A 54 -16.04 22.83 -5.89
CA GLY A 54 -16.27 21.41 -5.59
C GLY A 54 -17.73 21.03 -5.35
N ALA A 55 -18.53 21.96 -4.81
CA ALA A 55 -19.94 21.72 -4.47
C ALA A 55 -20.91 22.00 -5.64
N ILE A 56 -20.60 22.96 -6.52
CA ILE A 56 -21.57 23.48 -7.51
C ILE A 56 -21.58 22.67 -8.83
N LEU A 57 -20.47 22.02 -9.21
CA LEU A 57 -20.34 21.35 -10.51
C LEU A 57 -19.79 19.90 -10.40
N PRO A 58 -20.63 18.93 -9.96
CA PRO A 58 -20.23 17.52 -9.88
C PRO A 58 -19.80 16.92 -11.24
N MET A 59 -20.32 17.47 -12.35
CA MET A 59 -20.05 16.99 -13.71
C MET A 59 -18.67 17.42 -14.25
N SER A 60 -18.11 18.52 -13.74
CA SER A 60 -16.69 18.87 -13.99
C SER A 60 -15.76 18.07 -13.07
N LEU A 61 -16.22 17.79 -11.84
CA LEU A 61 -15.51 16.97 -10.87
C LEU A 61 -15.32 15.52 -11.33
N GLU A 62 -16.18 14.97 -12.18
CA GLU A 62 -16.01 13.62 -12.72
C GLU A 62 -14.64 13.44 -13.39
N ARG A 63 -14.23 14.37 -14.28
CA ARG A 63 -12.91 14.28 -14.93
C ARG A 63 -11.77 14.46 -13.94
N ILE A 64 -11.90 15.40 -13.00
CA ILE A 64 -10.88 15.70 -11.99
C ILE A 64 -10.73 14.50 -11.04
N TYR A 65 -11.83 13.90 -10.60
CA TYR A 65 -11.87 12.71 -9.76
C TYR A 65 -11.21 11.52 -10.45
N LEU A 66 -11.52 11.27 -11.73
CA LEU A 66 -10.88 10.21 -12.50
C LEU A 66 -9.37 10.44 -12.68
N LEU A 67 -8.95 11.69 -12.88
CA LEU A 67 -7.53 12.06 -12.99
C LEU A 67 -6.83 11.89 -11.64
N TRP A 68 -7.49 12.30 -10.54
CA TRP A 68 -6.99 12.14 -9.18
C TRP A 68 -6.83 10.68 -8.79
N ILE A 69 -7.80 9.82 -9.13
CA ILE A 69 -7.70 8.37 -8.93
C ILE A 69 -6.55 7.79 -9.74
N LYS A 70 -6.39 8.19 -11.01
CA LYS A 70 -5.26 7.72 -11.84
C LYS A 70 -3.91 8.07 -11.18
N ILE A 71 -3.78 9.30 -10.67
CA ILE A 71 -2.58 9.71 -9.92
C ILE A 71 -2.42 8.85 -8.66
N GLY A 72 -3.49 8.62 -7.90
CA GLY A 72 -3.47 7.77 -6.71
C GLY A 72 -3.02 6.33 -7.00
N ILE A 73 -3.45 5.76 -8.13
CA ILE A 73 -3.02 4.43 -8.58
C ILE A 73 -1.53 4.41 -8.93
N ILE A 74 -1.03 5.42 -9.64
CA ILE A 74 0.39 5.53 -9.98
C ILE A 74 1.22 5.68 -8.69
N LEU A 75 0.77 6.53 -7.79
CA LEU A 75 1.42 6.75 -6.50
C LEU A 75 1.44 5.47 -5.66
N SER A 76 0.32 4.73 -5.63
CA SER A 76 0.22 3.44 -4.94
C SER A 76 1.22 2.41 -5.46
N LYS A 77 1.48 2.35 -6.77
CA LYS A 77 2.53 1.48 -7.33
C LYS A 77 3.91 1.84 -6.79
N ILE A 78 4.21 3.14 -6.74
CA ILE A 78 5.49 3.65 -6.23
C ILE A 78 5.60 3.37 -4.72
N THR A 79 4.56 3.69 -3.94
CA THR A 79 4.51 3.42 -2.49
C THR A 79 4.68 1.94 -2.20
N THR A 80 4.02 1.05 -2.96
CA THR A 80 4.15 -0.40 -2.74
C THR A 80 5.60 -0.86 -2.96
N LEU A 81 6.25 -0.37 -4.02
CA LEU A 81 7.65 -0.69 -4.29
C LEU A 81 8.59 -0.15 -3.20
N ILE A 82 8.38 1.10 -2.76
CA ILE A 82 9.16 1.72 -1.70
C ILE A 82 8.96 1.00 -0.37
N VAL A 83 7.71 0.74 0.03
CA VAL A 83 7.39 0.07 1.29
C VAL A 83 7.96 -1.34 1.30
N LEU A 84 7.80 -2.10 0.22
CA LEU A 84 8.36 -3.45 0.12
C LEU A 84 9.90 -3.43 0.13
N GLY A 85 10.51 -2.51 -0.60
CA GLY A 85 11.96 -2.33 -0.60
C GLY A 85 12.48 -1.95 0.78
N LEU A 86 11.84 -1.00 1.45
CA LEU A 86 12.19 -0.58 2.80
C LEU A 86 12.02 -1.72 3.80
N PHE A 87 10.90 -2.46 3.73
CA PHE A 87 10.67 -3.62 4.58
C PHE A 87 11.76 -4.69 4.37
N PHE A 88 12.14 -4.95 3.12
CA PHE A 88 13.23 -5.87 2.83
C PHE A 88 14.54 -5.39 3.45
N TYR A 89 14.95 -4.15 3.22
CA TYR A 89 16.24 -3.65 3.71
C TYR A 89 16.29 -3.38 5.22
N LEU A 90 15.19 -2.96 5.84
CA LEU A 90 15.13 -2.68 7.28
C LEU A 90 14.79 -3.89 8.14
N VAL A 91 14.07 -4.88 7.60
CA VAL A 91 13.60 -6.04 8.38
C VAL A 91 14.26 -7.31 7.89
N LEU A 92 13.99 -7.72 6.65
CA LEU A 92 14.41 -9.03 6.15
C LEU A 92 15.94 -9.15 6.02
N PHE A 93 16.60 -8.11 5.50
CA PHE A 93 18.04 -8.06 5.29
C PHE A 93 18.84 -8.14 6.60
N PRO A 94 18.60 -7.31 7.62
CA PRO A 94 19.30 -7.43 8.89
C PRO A 94 18.98 -8.73 9.61
N VAL A 95 17.73 -9.22 9.54
CA VAL A 95 17.39 -10.55 10.09
C VAL A 95 18.25 -11.63 9.43
N GLY A 96 18.36 -11.65 8.10
CA GLY A 96 19.20 -12.62 7.38
C GLY A 96 20.68 -12.52 7.77
N ILE A 97 21.21 -11.31 7.97
CA ILE A 97 22.57 -11.07 8.45
C ILE A 97 22.75 -11.63 9.87
N ILE A 98 21.83 -11.32 10.79
CA ILE A 98 21.87 -11.80 12.17
C ILE A 98 21.83 -13.33 12.20
N MET A 99 20.97 -13.96 11.39
CA MET A 99 20.90 -15.43 11.28
C MET A 99 22.20 -16.04 10.74
N ARG A 100 22.86 -15.36 9.79
CA ARG A 100 24.16 -15.79 9.28
C ARG A 100 25.25 -15.72 10.35
N PHE A 101 25.24 -14.70 11.21
CA PHE A 101 26.19 -14.59 12.33
C PHE A 101 25.91 -15.56 13.48
N THR A 102 24.63 -15.81 13.79
CA THR A 102 24.23 -16.75 14.86
C THR A 102 24.28 -18.22 14.43
N GLY A 103 24.58 -18.52 13.16
CA GLY A 103 24.67 -19.89 12.65
C GLY A 103 23.32 -20.60 12.55
N HIS A 104 22.21 -19.89 12.75
CA HIS A 104 20.87 -20.44 12.61
C HIS A 104 20.53 -20.61 11.12
N VAL A 105 20.66 -21.84 10.62
CA VAL A 105 20.24 -22.19 9.27
C VAL A 105 18.78 -22.65 9.32
N LEU A 106 17.85 -21.85 8.79
CA LEU A 106 16.43 -22.23 8.68
C LEU A 106 16.21 -23.46 7.78
N MET A 107 17.08 -23.62 6.78
CA MET A 107 17.08 -24.78 5.90
C MET A 107 18.13 -25.78 6.38
N ARG A 108 17.71 -26.99 6.73
CA ARG A 108 18.63 -28.09 7.03
C ARG A 108 19.53 -28.32 5.81
N LYS A 109 20.78 -27.86 5.85
CA LYS A 109 21.78 -28.21 4.83
C LYS A 109 22.08 -29.70 4.97
N LYS A 110 21.34 -30.55 4.26
CA LYS A 110 21.78 -31.92 4.00
C LYS A 110 22.77 -31.87 2.83
N HIS A 111 23.89 -31.19 3.04
CA HIS A 111 25.00 -31.24 2.10
C HIS A 111 25.83 -32.46 2.44
N ASN A 112 25.34 -33.62 2.04
CA ASN A 112 26.23 -34.74 1.81
C ASN A 112 26.90 -34.43 0.47
N ASN A 113 28.23 -34.54 0.40
CA ASN A 113 29.00 -34.40 -0.83
C ASN A 113 28.67 -35.60 -1.74
N THR A 114 27.47 -35.61 -2.30
CA THR A 114 26.89 -36.72 -3.06
C THR A 114 26.39 -36.18 -4.38
N GLU A 115 26.76 -36.87 -5.46
CA GLU A 115 26.39 -36.60 -6.86
C GLU A 115 24.87 -36.49 -7.10
N SER A 116 24.04 -36.93 -6.14
CA SER A 116 22.60 -36.93 -6.27
C SER A 116 21.89 -36.50 -4.99
N TYR A 117 20.83 -35.71 -5.16
CA TYR A 117 19.82 -35.43 -4.12
C TYR A 117 18.88 -36.61 -3.88
N ARG A 118 19.01 -37.70 -4.65
CA ARG A 118 18.12 -38.85 -4.57
C ARG A 118 18.30 -39.55 -3.22
N ILE A 119 17.23 -39.58 -2.44
CA ILE A 119 17.13 -40.45 -1.26
C ILE A 119 16.81 -41.84 -1.81
N ILE A 120 17.74 -42.78 -1.61
CA ILE A 120 17.50 -44.19 -1.95
C ILE A 120 16.39 -44.67 -1.01
N SER A 121 15.33 -45.24 -1.57
CA SER A 121 14.27 -45.87 -0.79
C SER A 121 14.83 -47.11 -0.10
N ASP A 122 14.71 -47.20 1.22
CA ASP A 122 15.00 -48.43 1.94
C ASP A 122 14.05 -49.54 1.49
N HIS A 123 14.51 -50.79 1.57
CA HIS A 123 13.74 -51.97 1.19
C HIS A 123 12.64 -52.18 2.24
N TYR A 124 11.42 -51.72 1.94
CA TYR A 124 10.27 -52.00 2.79
C TYR A 124 9.99 -53.52 2.76
N PRO A 125 9.89 -54.19 3.93
CA PRO A 125 9.49 -55.58 3.99
C PRO A 125 8.07 -55.74 3.42
N LYS A 126 7.79 -56.88 2.79
CA LYS A 126 6.50 -57.14 2.13
C LYS A 126 5.31 -57.02 3.09
N GLU A 127 5.49 -57.39 4.35
CA GLU A 127 4.51 -57.21 5.43
C GLU A 127 3.98 -55.77 5.57
N ASP A 128 4.81 -54.75 5.33
CA ASP A 128 4.37 -53.34 5.43
C ASP A 128 3.42 -52.96 4.28
N MET A 129 3.43 -53.72 3.18
CA MET A 129 2.50 -53.54 2.07
C MET A 129 1.13 -54.21 2.33
N GLU A 130 1.04 -55.10 3.31
CA GLU A 130 -0.21 -55.79 3.67
C GLU A 130 -1.11 -54.93 4.58
N ARG A 131 -0.53 -53.92 5.25
CA ARG A 131 -1.28 -52.96 6.08
C ARG A 131 -0.85 -51.52 5.79
N PRO A 132 -1.37 -50.92 4.71
CA PRO A 132 -0.96 -49.60 4.25
C PRO A 132 -1.45 -48.42 5.13
N PHE A 133 -2.15 -48.68 6.24
CA PHE A 133 -2.71 -47.68 7.16
C PHE A 133 -2.45 -48.06 8.62
#